data_AF-A0A661JSI7-F1
#
_entry.id   AF-A0A661JSI7-F1
#
_cell.length_a   1.000
_cell.length_b   1.000
_cell.length_c   1.000
_cell.angle_alpha   90.00
_cell.angle_beta   90.00
_cell.angle_gamma   90.00
#
_symmetry.space_group_name_H-M   'P 1'
#
loop_
_entity.id
_entity.type
_entity.pdbx_description
1 polymer ?
#
loop_
_entity_poly.entity_id
_entity_poly.type
_entity_poly.pdbx_seq_one_letter_code
_entity_poly.pdbx_strand_id
1 'polypeptide(L)'
;MIYKRILIVLILIALIVAGSLALLKNKTVLSAQYKRCMQLTSEADQLFLNKKYKDAIEKYRKALMIDPKNQKLWQKLIESMRKEAYLQVSAAKPAMIPQVTKPETKPVQPQVITPPAPSEPSFVIEEDEGC
;
A
#
# COMPACT_ATOMS: atom_id res chain seq x y z
N MET A 1 56.74 -17.33 10.03
CA MET A 1 55.47 -18.07 9.80
C MET A 1 54.40 -17.77 10.87
N ILE A 2 54.72 -17.72 12.17
CA ILE A 2 53.76 -17.38 13.24
C ILE A 2 53.15 -15.98 13.09
N TYR A 3 53.95 -14.95 12.81
CA TYR A 3 53.48 -13.55 12.71
C TYR A 3 52.46 -13.34 11.58
N LYS A 4 52.54 -14.10 10.48
CA LYS A 4 51.57 -14.03 9.38
C LYS A 4 50.20 -14.58 9.80
N ARG A 5 50.17 -15.63 10.62
CA ARG A 5 48.93 -16.19 11.17
C ARG A 5 48.30 -15.23 12.18
N ILE A 6 49.11 -14.61 13.04
CA ILE A 6 48.66 -13.58 13.98
C ILE A 6 48.09 -12.38 13.21
N LEU A 7 48.76 -11.91 12.16
CA LEU A 7 48.30 -10.81 11.32
C LEU A 7 46.95 -11.11 10.64
N ILE A 8 46.77 -12.33 10.11
CA ILE A 8 45.50 -12.76 9.50
C ILE A 8 44.37 -12.74 10.53
N VAL A 9 44.62 -13.25 11.74
CA VAL A 9 43.60 -13.27 12.81
C VAL A 9 43.22 -11.85 13.24
N LEU A 10 44.18 -10.92 13.35
CA LEU A 10 43.90 -9.52 13.67
C LEU A 10 43.06 -8.82 12.59
N ILE A 11 43.34 -9.10 11.31
CA ILE A 11 42.55 -8.57 10.19
C ILE A 11 41.12 -9.13 10.25
N LEU A 12 40.94 -10.43 10.53
CA LEU A 12 39.61 -11.03 10.65
C LEU A 12 38.81 -10.45 11.81
N ILE A 13 39.43 -10.23 12.98
CA ILE A 13 38.78 -9.59 14.12
C ILE A 13 38.38 -8.15 13.77
N ALA A 14 39.26 -7.40 13.11
CA ALA A 14 38.97 -6.03 12.67
C ALA A 14 37.80 -5.97 11.68
N LEU A 15 37.68 -6.93 10.76
CA LEU A 15 36.56 -7.02 9.81
C LEU A 15 35.24 -7.34 10.51
N ILE A 16 35.24 -8.26 11.48
CA ILE A 16 34.03 -8.59 12.26
C ILE A 16 33.55 -7.38 13.07
N VAL A 17 34.48 -6.64 13.70
CA VAL A 17 34.16 -5.43 14.47
C VAL A 17 33.64 -4.32 13.55
N ALA A 18 34.29 -4.10 12.40
CA ALA A 18 33.86 -3.09 11.42
C ALA A 18 32.47 -3.39 10.82
N GLY A 19 32.20 -4.66 10.47
CA GLY A 19 30.89 -5.10 9.99
C GLY A 19 29.79 -4.93 11.04
N SER A 20 30.07 -5.29 12.29
CA SER A 20 29.13 -5.10 13.41
C SER A 20 28.81 -3.61 13.64
N LEU A 21 29.81 -2.73 13.50
CA LEU A 21 29.64 -1.28 13.66
C LEU A 21 28.75 -0.67 12.55
N ALA A 22 28.82 -1.19 11.33
CA ALA A 22 27.99 -0.76 10.21
C ALA A 22 26.50 -1.10 10.43
N LEU A 23 26.21 -2.23 11.07
CA LEU A 23 24.83 -2.66 11.38
C LEU A 23 24.16 -1.81 12.46
N LEU A 24 24.93 -1.20 13.37
CA LEU A 24 24.39 -0.37 14.44
C LEU A 24 23.92 1.00 13.97
N LYS A 25 24.55 1.57 12.93
CA LYS A 25 24.18 2.88 12.38
C LYS A 25 22.76 2.92 11.79
N ASN A 26 22.24 1.78 11.34
CA ASN A 26 20.92 1.70 10.70
C ASN A 26 19.74 1.69 11.70
N LYS A 27 19.97 1.25 12.95
CA LYS A 27 18.91 1.13 13.96
C LYS A 27 18.46 2.49 14.52
N THR A 28 19.36 3.47 14.58
CA THR A 28 19.09 4.78 15.18
C THR A 28 18.25 5.69 14.28
N VAL A 29 18.45 5.62 12.96
CA VAL A 29 17.63 6.35 11.98
C VAL A 29 16.19 5.80 11.93
N LEU A 30 16.04 4.47 12.11
CA LEU A 30 14.74 3.81 12.12
C LEU A 30 13.84 4.29 13.26
N SER A 31 14.39 4.53 14.46
CA SER A 31 13.59 4.98 15.60
C SER A 31 13.08 6.42 15.45
N ALA A 32 13.88 7.30 14.85
CA ALA A 32 13.48 8.68 14.57
C ALA A 32 12.39 8.75 13.49
N GLN A 33 12.54 7.99 12.40
CA GLN A 33 11.55 7.92 11.33
C GLN A 33 10.24 7.27 11.83
N TYR A 34 10.33 6.22 12.63
CA TYR A 34 9.16 5.60 13.25
C TYR A 34 8.39 6.59 14.14
N LYS A 35 9.09 7.38 14.97
CA LYS A 35 8.45 8.42 15.79
C LYS A 35 7.73 9.45 14.91
N ARG A 36 8.34 9.87 13.81
CA ARG A 36 7.73 10.79 12.83
C ARG A 36 6.48 10.17 12.18
N CYS A 37 6.52 8.89 11.81
CA CYS A 37 5.38 8.16 11.28
C CYS A 37 4.21 8.14 12.27
N MET A 38 4.47 7.87 13.54
CA MET A 38 3.46 7.88 14.59
C MET A 38 2.83 9.27 14.78
N GLN A 39 3.64 10.34 14.74
CA GLN A 39 3.13 11.72 14.81
C GLN A 39 2.22 12.06 13.62
N LEU A 40 2.64 11.73 12.39
CA LEU A 40 1.83 11.95 11.19
C LEU A 40 0.50 11.19 11.25
N THR A 41 0.53 9.96 11.78
CA THR A 41 -0.67 9.13 11.94
C THR A 41 -1.64 9.75 12.95
N SER A 42 -1.12 10.20 14.10
CA SER A 42 -1.94 10.86 15.13
C SER A 42 -2.56 12.16 14.62
N GLU A 43 -1.80 12.97 13.89
CA GLU A 43 -2.31 14.20 13.27
C GLU A 43 -3.39 13.89 12.22
N ALA A 44 -3.20 12.85 11.40
CA ALA A 44 -4.19 12.39 10.44
C ALA A 44 -5.48 11.91 11.12
N ASP A 45 -5.36 11.22 12.25
CA ASP A 45 -6.51 10.79 13.06
C ASP A 45 -7.31 11.99 13.59
N GLN A 46 -6.63 13.03 14.08
CA GLN A 46 -7.29 14.27 14.51
C GLN A 46 -8.00 14.97 13.36
N LEU A 47 -7.37 15.06 12.19
CA LEU A 47 -7.99 15.64 10.99
C LEU A 47 -9.21 14.83 10.53
N PHE A 48 -9.13 13.50 10.61
CA PHE A 48 -10.24 12.60 10.30
C PHE A 48 -11.43 12.81 11.24
N LEU A 49 -11.18 12.93 12.55
CA LEU A 49 -12.21 13.25 13.55
C LEU A 49 -12.84 14.62 13.28
N ASN A 50 -12.05 15.58 12.82
CA ASN A 50 -12.51 16.91 12.42
C ASN A 50 -13.19 16.95 11.04
N LYS A 51 -13.48 15.79 10.42
CA LYS A 51 -14.08 15.65 9.07
C LYS A 51 -13.26 16.27 7.94
N LYS A 52 -11.99 16.62 8.18
CA LYS A 52 -11.05 17.13 7.18
C LYS A 52 -10.37 15.97 6.47
N TYR A 53 -11.15 15.21 5.70
CA TYR A 53 -10.68 13.94 5.13
C TYR A 53 -9.57 14.14 4.08
N LYS A 54 -9.61 15.21 3.27
CA LYS A 54 -8.49 15.56 2.36
C LYS A 54 -7.15 15.70 3.09
N ASP A 55 -7.11 16.50 4.16
CA ASP A 55 -5.89 16.72 4.94
C ASP A 55 -5.43 15.43 5.62
N ALA A 56 -6.37 14.64 6.13
CA ALA A 56 -6.08 13.33 6.73
C ALA A 56 -5.43 12.37 5.72
N ILE A 57 -5.96 12.32 4.48
CA ILE A 57 -5.41 11.51 3.39
C ILE A 57 -3.95 11.87 3.10
N GLU A 58 -3.61 13.16 3.04
CA GLU A 58 -2.23 13.59 2.82
C GLU A 58 -1.29 13.16 3.93
N LYS A 59 -1.72 13.27 5.19
CA LYS A 59 -0.92 12.89 6.36
C LYS A 59 -0.72 11.36 6.42
N TYR A 60 -1.76 10.57 6.11
CA TYR A 60 -1.63 9.12 5.99
C TYR A 60 -0.68 8.71 4.87
N ARG A 61 -0.71 9.39 3.71
CA ARG A 61 0.25 9.15 2.63
C ARG A 61 1.69 9.41 3.09
N LYS A 62 1.93 10.52 3.79
CA LYS A 62 3.26 10.84 4.36
C LYS A 62 3.72 9.79 5.37
N ALA A 63 2.82 9.26 6.19
CA ALA A 63 3.14 8.16 7.11
C ALA A 63 3.48 6.85 6.36
N LEU A 64 2.73 6.52 5.30
CA LEU A 64 2.98 5.35 4.44
C LEU A 64 4.30 5.43 3.66
N MET A 65 4.83 6.64 3.38
CA MET A 65 6.17 6.77 2.80
C MET A 65 7.27 6.32 3.75
N ILE A 66 7.00 6.34 5.07
CA ILE A 66 7.95 5.91 6.10
C ILE A 66 7.75 4.42 6.41
N ASP A 67 6.50 3.97 6.54
CA ASP A 67 6.15 2.57 6.79
C ASP A 67 5.16 2.06 5.72
N PRO A 68 5.64 1.70 4.53
CA PRO A 68 4.78 1.28 3.42
C PRO A 68 4.14 -0.09 3.65
N LYS A 69 4.66 -0.89 4.58
CA LYS A 69 4.17 -2.23 4.90
C LYS A 69 3.06 -2.21 5.96
N ASN A 70 2.70 -1.04 6.46
CA ASN A 70 1.70 -0.90 7.50
C ASN A 70 0.28 -1.04 6.96
N GLN A 71 -0.28 -2.24 7.06
CA GLN A 71 -1.64 -2.52 6.63
C GLN A 71 -2.69 -1.64 7.32
N LYS A 72 -2.47 -1.28 8.60
CA LYS A 72 -3.39 -0.43 9.36
C LYS A 72 -3.44 0.99 8.79
N LEU A 73 -2.30 1.54 8.38
CA LEU A 73 -2.24 2.85 7.71
C LEU A 73 -2.96 2.84 6.37
N TRP A 74 -2.81 1.78 5.58
CA TRP A 74 -3.57 1.60 4.33
C TRP A 74 -5.08 1.57 4.57
N GLN A 75 -5.53 0.83 5.59
CA GLN A 75 -6.94 0.80 5.96
C GLN A 75 -7.48 2.19 6.31
N LYS A 76 -6.75 2.96 7.14
CA LYS A 76 -7.13 4.33 7.51
C LYS A 76 -7.15 5.27 6.30
N LEU A 77 -6.20 5.13 5.37
CA LEU A 77 -6.17 5.90 4.13
C LEU A 77 -7.43 5.62 3.28
N ILE A 78 -7.75 4.35 3.06
CA ILE A 78 -8.92 3.92 2.28
C ILE A 78 -10.21 4.41 2.94
N GLU A 79 -10.33 4.29 4.25
CA GLU A 79 -11.48 4.78 5.00
C GLU A 79 -11.64 6.30 4.84
N SER A 80 -10.53 7.05 4.93
CA SER A 80 -10.53 8.50 4.71
C SER A 80 -10.96 8.87 3.29
N MET A 81 -10.49 8.16 2.27
CA MET A 81 -10.92 8.36 0.88
C MET A 81 -12.41 8.08 0.68
N ARG A 82 -12.94 7.00 1.29
CA ARG A 82 -14.37 6.68 1.22
C ARG A 82 -15.22 7.78 1.85
N LYS A 83 -14.80 8.30 3.01
CA LYS A 83 -15.50 9.39 3.70
C LYS A 83 -15.45 10.70 2.91
N GLU A 84 -14.30 11.02 2.32
CA GLU A 84 -14.16 12.17 1.42
C GLU A 84 -15.09 12.04 0.21
N ALA A 85 -15.09 10.88 -0.46
CA ALA A 85 -15.98 10.62 -1.60
C ALA A 85 -17.46 10.71 -1.22
N TYR A 86 -17.85 10.15 -0.07
CA TYR A 86 -19.20 10.28 0.47
C TYR A 86 -19.57 11.76 0.71
N LEU A 87 -18.65 12.55 1.26
CA LEU A 87 -18.88 13.98 1.50
C LEU A 87 -19.12 14.72 0.17
N GLN A 88 -18.31 14.44 -0.86
CA GLN A 88 -18.47 15.01 -2.21
C GLN A 88 -19.83 14.65 -2.83
N VAL A 89 -20.23 13.37 -2.76
CA VAL A 89 -21.51 12.90 -3.29
C VAL A 89 -22.68 13.50 -2.51
N SER A 90 -22.57 13.63 -1.18
CA SER A 90 -23.62 14.23 -0.34
C SER A 90 -23.76 15.74 -0.54
N ALA A 91 -22.68 16.43 -0.90
CA ALA A 91 -22.66 17.85 -1.20
C ALA A 91 -23.19 18.16 -2.61
N ALA A 92 -23.05 17.21 -3.55
CA ALA A 92 -23.73 17.27 -4.83
C ALA A 92 -25.22 16.96 -4.63
N LYS A 93 -26.10 17.96 -4.82
CA LYS A 93 -27.57 17.80 -4.75
C LYS A 93 -28.01 16.53 -5.51
N PRO A 94 -28.90 15.69 -4.93
CA PRO A 94 -29.09 14.33 -5.40
C PRO A 94 -29.91 14.32 -6.70
N ALA A 95 -29.23 14.27 -7.83
CA ALA A 95 -29.79 13.70 -9.05
C ALA A 95 -29.30 12.25 -9.14
N MET A 96 -30.20 11.33 -8.79
CA MET A 96 -30.19 9.92 -9.19
C MET A 96 -29.16 9.02 -8.48
N ILE A 97 -29.62 8.34 -7.42
CA ILE A 97 -28.93 7.23 -6.77
C ILE A 97 -29.60 5.93 -7.25
N PRO A 98 -28.99 5.07 -8.08
CA PRO A 98 -29.28 3.66 -8.01
C PRO A 98 -28.74 3.16 -6.68
N GLN A 99 -29.62 2.65 -5.83
CA GLN A 99 -29.29 2.18 -4.49
C GLN A 99 -28.20 1.10 -4.54
N VAL A 100 -27.00 1.41 -4.05
CA VAL A 100 -26.04 0.37 -3.67
C VAL A 100 -26.38 -0.04 -2.25
N THR A 101 -27.24 -1.04 -2.14
CA THR A 101 -27.57 -1.72 -0.90
C THR A 101 -26.34 -2.44 -0.35
N LYS A 102 -26.03 -2.12 0.92
CA LYS A 102 -25.36 -2.92 1.97
C LYS A 102 -24.58 -4.17 1.50
N PRO A 103 -23.23 -4.23 1.62
CA PRO A 103 -22.52 -5.48 1.41
C PRO A 103 -22.76 -6.41 2.60
N GLU A 104 -23.63 -7.38 2.41
CA GLU A 104 -23.84 -8.49 3.33
C GLU A 104 -22.67 -9.47 3.22
N THR A 105 -21.98 -9.72 4.34
CA THR A 105 -20.87 -10.65 4.45
C THR A 105 -21.35 -12.10 4.34
N LYS A 106 -20.99 -12.77 3.24
CA LYS A 106 -20.69 -14.22 3.20
C LYS A 106 -19.47 -14.45 2.29
N PRO A 107 -18.59 -15.43 2.58
CA PRO A 107 -17.22 -15.43 2.11
C PRO A 107 -17.15 -15.83 0.63
N VAL A 108 -16.62 -14.95 -0.22
CA VAL A 108 -16.34 -15.26 -1.62
C VAL A 108 -14.82 -15.40 -1.80
N GLN A 109 -14.43 -16.58 -2.27
CA GLN A 109 -13.06 -17.00 -2.57
C GLN A 109 -12.43 -16.14 -3.69
N PRO A 110 -11.08 -16.03 -3.70
CA PRO A 110 -10.37 -15.11 -4.61
C PRO A 110 -10.43 -15.58 -6.07
N GLN A 111 -10.99 -14.75 -6.95
CA GLN A 111 -10.95 -14.98 -8.39
C GLN A 111 -9.84 -14.15 -9.06
N VAL A 112 -8.99 -14.92 -9.75
CA VAL A 112 -7.81 -14.56 -10.54
C VAL A 112 -8.24 -13.81 -11.79
N ILE A 113 -7.60 -12.68 -12.07
CA ILE A 113 -7.83 -11.88 -13.26
C ILE A 113 -7.17 -12.59 -14.45
N THR A 114 -7.94 -13.03 -15.44
CA THR A 114 -7.43 -13.45 -16.76
C THR A 114 -7.78 -12.38 -17.82
N PRO A 115 -6.86 -12.05 -18.74
CA PRO A 115 -7.03 -10.99 -19.73
C PRO A 115 -8.05 -11.37 -20.84
N PRO A 116 -8.67 -10.37 -21.51
CA PRO A 116 -9.79 -10.60 -22.42
C PRO A 116 -9.37 -11.34 -23.70
N ALA A 117 -10.11 -12.41 -24.02
CA ALA A 117 -9.95 -13.22 -25.23
C ALA A 117 -10.33 -12.46 -26.51
N PRO A 118 -9.68 -12.73 -27.66
CA PRO A 118 -9.91 -12.05 -28.92
C PRO A 118 -11.25 -12.46 -29.56
N SER A 119 -11.98 -11.49 -30.10
CA SER A 119 -13.26 -11.69 -30.80
C SER A 119 -13.07 -12.44 -32.13
N GLU A 120 -13.61 -13.65 -32.23
CA GLU A 120 -13.70 -14.39 -33.50
C GLU A 120 -14.85 -13.84 -34.38
N PRO A 121 -14.63 -13.61 -35.68
CA PRO A 121 -15.68 -13.24 -36.61
C PRO A 121 -16.50 -14.47 -37.04
N SER A 122 -17.82 -14.37 -36.96
CA SER A 122 -18.80 -15.36 -37.41
C SER A 122 -18.77 -15.52 -38.93
N PHE A 123 -18.28 -16.66 -39.41
CA PHE A 123 -18.33 -17.07 -40.83
C PHE A 123 -19.70 -17.72 -41.10
N VAL A 124 -20.53 -17.07 -41.92
CA VAL A 124 -21.78 -17.61 -42.44
C VAL A 124 -21.44 -18.37 -43.72
N ILE A 125 -21.72 -19.67 -43.75
CA ILE A 125 -21.68 -20.45 -44.99
C ILE A 125 -23.06 -20.31 -45.63
N GLU A 126 -23.11 -19.56 -46.73
CA GLU A 126 -24.25 -19.51 -47.63
C GLU A 126 -24.15 -20.74 -48.55
N GLU A 127 -25.07 -21.69 -48.38
CA GLU A 127 -25.23 -22.80 -49.31
C GLU A 127 -25.87 -22.26 -50.60
N ASP A 128 -25.06 -22.11 -51.66
CA ASP A 128 -25.52 -21.78 -53.00
C ASP A 128 -26.06 -23.04 -53.68
N GLU A 129 -27.38 -23.09 -53.87
CA GLU A 129 -28.04 -24.09 -54.70
C GLU A 129 -27.95 -23.73 -56.19
N GLY A 130 -27.25 -24.57 -56.97
CA GLY A 130 -27.69 -24.93 -58.32
C GLY A 130 -26.78 -24.54 -59.50
N CYS A 131 -26.11 -25.55 -60.08
CA CYS A 131 -26.34 -26.09 -61.44
C CYS A 131 -25.41 -27.29 -61.71
#